data_AF-A0A6I6KA17-F1
#
_entry.id   AF-A0A6I6KA17-F1
#
_cell.length_a   1.000
_cell.length_b   1.000
_cell.length_c   1.000
_cell.angle_alpha   90.00
_cell.angle_beta   90.00
_cell.angle_gamma   90.00
#
_symmetry.space_group_name_H-M   'P 1'
#
loop_
_entity.id
_entity.type
_entity.pdbx_description
1 polymer ?
#
loop_
_entity_poly.entity_id
_entity_poly.type
_entity_poly.pdbx_seq_one_letter_code
_entity_poly.pdbx_strand_id
1 'polypeptide(L)'
;MRAQNATSVLKFFSFVFVIIFSGCQSNSIKNNTEQSEGKLSEKVPAQSIEIDPRKFENKELSLADFAGDIKYIPLSNKLQIGSVQVLRLTANAVYIIYNSSGGGEGNGHPQLFRFDKNGKNPVEIGSVGRGPREYLSGNYFAVDEPGNRIYISGKINTVLVFDTLGNYVRQFKFQNTDQRFAQLEYLDKNKLFVPAQKRGAGGPYLWSIIDTFGNTVSSKPNTTPPFETRLGPRSGTFIFQDKISYWVDYNDTIFQIAPDFSYRASYIITPGEHKVIHQDLPFSPDLPEKLLEFYSPHVFWETNKYLISRYNFKGKFAYVFIDKNTHNTSVSSFEWERGKRGGIPNNFDGGMDFSPETCFTDNGKEYLAGYIQPYELKIYVASDEFKMTTPKFPEKKKELERLANTLDENDNPILMLVKLKK
;
A
#
# COMPACT_ATOMS: atom_id res chain seq x y z
N MET A 1 8.95 67.13 -29.12
CA MET A 1 9.60 68.02 -30.12
C MET A 1 11.10 68.05 -29.79
N ARG A 2 11.94 67.58 -30.74
CA ARG A 2 13.43 67.59 -30.81
C ARG A 2 14.20 66.74 -29.76
N ALA A 3 14.90 65.65 -30.12
CA ALA A 3 16.15 65.51 -30.92
C ALA A 3 17.38 66.05 -30.14
N GLN A 4 18.58 65.46 -30.10
CA GLN A 4 19.27 64.40 -30.87
C GLN A 4 20.62 64.07 -30.18
N ASN A 5 21.11 62.84 -30.35
CA ASN A 5 22.49 62.35 -30.58
C ASN A 5 23.72 62.95 -29.86
N ALA A 6 24.58 62.06 -29.31
CA ALA A 6 25.90 61.75 -29.89
C ALA A 6 26.61 60.55 -29.21
N THR A 7 27.20 59.74 -30.09
CA THR A 7 28.09 58.58 -29.93
C THR A 7 29.41 58.85 -29.20
N SER A 8 29.94 57.85 -28.47
CA SER A 8 31.39 57.60 -28.45
C SER A 8 31.69 56.10 -28.39
N VAL A 9 32.69 55.72 -29.19
CA VAL A 9 33.20 54.37 -29.46
C VAL A 9 34.39 54.12 -28.53
N LEU A 10 34.46 52.98 -27.87
CA LEU A 10 35.72 52.48 -27.31
C LEU A 10 35.84 50.96 -27.49
N LYS A 11 36.80 50.58 -28.35
CA LYS A 11 37.27 49.22 -28.61
C LYS A 11 38.10 48.72 -27.43
N PHE A 12 37.96 47.48 -26.96
CA PHE A 12 39.08 46.77 -26.31
C PHE A 12 39.00 45.23 -26.45
N PHE A 13 39.94 44.73 -27.25
CA PHE A 13 40.70 43.46 -27.23
C PHE A 13 40.05 42.11 -26.87
N SER A 14 39.98 41.23 -27.90
CA SER A 14 40.03 39.77 -27.78
C SER A 14 41.42 39.32 -27.30
N PHE A 15 41.46 38.50 -26.24
CA PHE A 15 42.63 37.72 -25.89
C PHE A 15 42.44 36.28 -26.37
N VAL A 16 43.24 35.89 -27.36
CA VAL A 16 43.47 34.50 -27.77
C VAL A 16 44.59 33.97 -26.91
N PHE A 17 44.32 32.94 -26.10
CA PHE A 17 45.37 32.17 -25.43
C PHE A 17 45.62 30.89 -26.23
N VAL A 18 46.74 30.89 -26.97
CA VAL A 18 47.37 29.70 -27.53
C VAL A 18 48.20 29.07 -26.42
N ILE A 19 47.86 27.86 -26.00
CA ILE A 19 48.75 27.02 -25.19
C ILE A 19 49.22 25.86 -26.05
N ILE A 20 50.51 25.89 -26.35
CA ILE A 20 51.30 24.85 -27.00
C ILE A 20 51.55 23.76 -25.95
N PHE A 21 51.10 22.54 -26.20
CA PHE A 21 51.63 21.35 -25.53
C PHE A 21 52.38 20.48 -26.54
N SER A 22 53.68 20.41 -26.30
CA SER A 22 54.68 19.55 -26.90
C SER A 22 54.32 18.07 -26.70
N GLY A 23 54.40 17.31 -27.78
CA GLY A 23 54.26 15.86 -27.76
C GLY A 23 55.47 15.17 -27.13
N CYS A 24 55.18 14.19 -26.28
CA CYS A 24 56.03 13.02 -26.07
C CYS A 24 55.11 11.79 -26.02
N GLN A 25 55.31 10.88 -26.96
CA GLN A 25 54.74 9.54 -26.96
C GLN A 25 55.46 8.69 -25.91
N SER A 26 54.70 8.01 -25.05
CA SER A 26 55.11 6.70 -24.55
C SER A 26 53.88 5.84 -24.24
N ASN A 27 53.68 4.82 -25.08
CA ASN A 27 52.99 3.55 -24.88
C ASN A 27 51.93 3.43 -23.77
N SER A 28 50.66 3.41 -24.17
CA SER A 28 49.58 2.87 -23.36
C SER A 28 49.54 1.34 -23.46
N ILE A 29 49.91 0.69 -22.36
CA ILE A 29 49.55 -0.71 -22.09
C ILE A 29 48.06 -0.72 -21.74
N LYS A 30 47.26 -1.37 -22.59
CA LYS A 30 45.84 -1.66 -22.31
C LYS A 30 45.77 -2.73 -21.23
N ASN A 31 45.58 -2.33 -19.99
CA ASN A 31 45.06 -3.24 -18.96
C ASN A 31 43.53 -3.15 -18.99
N ASN A 32 42.92 -4.15 -19.63
CA ASN A 32 41.50 -4.45 -19.49
C ASN A 32 41.21 -4.70 -18.01
N THR A 33 40.47 -3.79 -17.39
CA THR A 33 39.74 -4.10 -16.16
C THR A 33 38.28 -4.15 -16.56
N GLU A 34 37.78 -5.36 -16.80
CA GLU A 34 36.36 -5.64 -16.92
C GLU A 34 35.70 -5.28 -15.58
N GLN A 35 35.04 -4.13 -15.51
CA GLN A 35 33.94 -3.96 -14.56
C GLN A 35 32.78 -4.77 -15.12
N SER A 36 32.50 -5.92 -14.49
CA SER A 36 31.34 -6.73 -14.77
C SER A 36 30.08 -5.95 -14.37
N GLU A 37 29.53 -5.17 -15.29
CA GLU A 37 28.11 -4.84 -15.27
C GLU A 37 27.36 -6.16 -15.46
N GLY A 38 26.92 -6.74 -14.34
CA GLY A 38 26.03 -7.89 -14.35
C GLY A 38 24.72 -7.48 -14.99
N LYS A 39 24.61 -7.65 -16.32
CA LYS A 39 23.32 -7.73 -17.01
C LYS A 39 22.53 -8.86 -16.34
N LEU A 40 21.61 -8.50 -15.45
CA LEU A 40 20.54 -9.40 -15.04
C LEU A 40 19.72 -9.71 -16.30
N SER A 41 19.98 -10.90 -16.84
CA SER A 41 19.20 -11.53 -17.89
C SER A 41 17.72 -11.50 -17.48
N GLU A 42 16.88 -10.84 -18.30
CA GLU A 42 15.45 -11.07 -18.31
C GLU A 42 15.21 -12.53 -18.74
N LYS A 43 15.30 -13.45 -17.78
CA LYS A 43 14.72 -14.77 -17.92
C LYS A 43 13.20 -14.61 -17.85
N VAL A 44 12.57 -14.49 -19.01
CA VAL A 44 11.14 -14.81 -19.14
C VAL A 44 11.06 -16.35 -19.08
N PRO A 45 10.61 -16.96 -17.95
CA PRO A 45 9.30 -17.62 -18.00
C PRO A 45 8.59 -17.85 -16.63
N ALA A 46 7.29 -17.56 -16.60
CA ALA A 46 6.20 -18.36 -16.05
C ALA A 46 4.93 -17.75 -16.65
N GLN A 47 3.98 -18.57 -17.12
CA GLN A 47 2.75 -18.08 -17.77
C GLN A 47 2.05 -17.09 -16.83
N SER A 48 2.12 -15.80 -17.16
CA SER A 48 1.54 -14.75 -16.34
C SER A 48 0.03 -14.90 -16.37
N ILE A 49 -0.62 -14.88 -15.21
CA ILE A 49 -2.07 -14.95 -15.14
C ILE A 49 -2.63 -13.62 -15.65
N GLU A 50 -3.54 -13.70 -16.63
CA GLU A 50 -4.23 -12.54 -17.17
C GLU A 50 -5.36 -12.11 -16.24
N ILE A 51 -5.46 -10.80 -15.99
CA ILE A 51 -6.54 -10.16 -15.25
C ILE A 51 -7.36 -9.39 -16.28
N ASP A 52 -8.54 -9.90 -16.63
CA ASP A 52 -9.48 -9.21 -17.52
C ASP A 52 -10.81 -8.95 -16.79
N PRO A 53 -11.04 -7.71 -16.31
CA PRO A 53 -12.25 -7.37 -15.57
C PRO A 53 -13.53 -7.49 -16.41
N ARG A 54 -13.42 -7.59 -17.75
CA ARG A 54 -14.55 -7.82 -18.65
C ARG A 54 -14.99 -9.28 -18.67
N LYS A 55 -14.13 -10.20 -18.23
CA LYS A 55 -14.35 -11.65 -18.22
C LYS A 55 -14.61 -12.22 -16.82
N PHE A 56 -14.60 -11.38 -15.78
CA PHE A 56 -14.90 -11.87 -14.44
C PHE A 56 -16.31 -12.49 -14.41
N GLU A 57 -16.35 -13.78 -14.09
CA GLU A 57 -17.58 -14.54 -13.90
C GLU A 57 -18.40 -13.93 -12.77
N ASN A 58 -19.71 -13.80 -12.99
CA ASN A 58 -20.67 -13.40 -11.97
C ASN A 58 -21.01 -14.55 -11.01
N LYS A 59 -20.01 -15.34 -10.60
CA LYS A 59 -20.21 -16.26 -9.47
C LYS A 59 -20.22 -15.42 -8.21
N GLU A 60 -21.39 -15.34 -7.57
CA GLU A 60 -21.58 -14.60 -6.33
C GLU A 60 -20.62 -15.14 -5.26
N LEU A 61 -19.78 -14.23 -4.76
CA LEU A 61 -18.86 -14.50 -3.67
C LEU A 61 -19.54 -14.17 -2.34
N SER A 62 -19.55 -15.14 -1.43
CA SER A 62 -20.00 -15.00 -0.06
C SER A 62 -18.92 -15.41 0.93
N LEU A 63 -19.01 -14.94 2.18
CA LEU A 63 -17.97 -15.20 3.19
C LEU A 63 -17.72 -16.69 3.40
N ALA A 64 -18.77 -17.51 3.47
CA ALA A 64 -18.67 -18.95 3.71
C ALA A 64 -18.06 -19.74 2.54
N ASP A 65 -17.84 -19.13 1.37
CA ASP A 65 -17.18 -19.77 0.24
C ASP A 65 -15.69 -19.98 0.50
N PHE A 66 -15.03 -19.00 1.14
CA PHE A 66 -13.60 -19.04 1.40
C PHE A 66 -13.23 -19.08 2.89
N ALA A 67 -14.11 -18.68 3.80
CA ALA A 67 -13.86 -18.73 5.23
C ALA A 67 -13.93 -20.16 5.78
N GLY A 68 -12.89 -20.59 6.49
CA GLY A 68 -12.87 -21.81 7.28
C GLY A 68 -13.23 -21.59 8.76
N ASP A 69 -13.02 -20.37 9.28
CA ASP A 69 -13.40 -19.93 10.62
C ASP A 69 -13.42 -18.39 10.67
N ILE A 70 -14.21 -17.81 11.56
CA ILE A 70 -14.25 -16.37 11.80
C ILE A 70 -14.17 -16.05 13.29
N LYS A 71 -13.53 -14.92 13.63
CA LYS A 71 -13.38 -14.44 15.00
C LYS A 71 -13.55 -12.93 15.07
N TYR A 72 -14.25 -12.48 16.10
CA TYR A 72 -14.39 -11.08 16.43
C TYR A 72 -13.53 -10.74 17.65
N ILE A 73 -12.69 -9.72 17.53
CA ILE A 73 -11.76 -9.31 18.58
C ILE A 73 -11.99 -7.82 18.91
N PRO A 74 -12.66 -7.52 20.05
CA PRO A 74 -12.80 -6.15 20.52
C PRO A 74 -11.45 -5.57 20.95
N LEU A 75 -11.08 -4.47 20.32
CA LEU A 75 -9.90 -3.72 20.69
C LEU A 75 -10.08 -3.04 22.06
N SER A 76 -9.02 -3.00 22.85
CA SER A 76 -9.06 -2.39 24.18
C SER A 76 -9.32 -0.88 24.09
N ASN A 77 -10.26 -0.38 24.91
CA ASN A 77 -10.56 1.05 25.05
C ASN A 77 -9.53 1.86 25.87
N LYS A 78 -8.40 1.27 26.28
CA LYS A 78 -7.39 1.97 27.08
C LYS A 78 -6.78 3.17 26.34
N LEU A 79 -6.68 3.08 25.01
CA LEU A 79 -6.36 4.21 24.14
C LEU A 79 -7.51 4.35 23.13
N GLN A 80 -8.10 5.54 23.01
CA GLN A 80 -9.25 5.75 22.15
C GLN A 80 -8.86 5.85 20.67
N ILE A 81 -9.63 5.20 19.81
CA ILE A 81 -9.49 5.25 18.35
C ILE A 81 -10.65 6.08 17.80
N GLY A 82 -10.32 7.18 17.12
CA GLY A 82 -11.29 7.96 16.36
C GLY A 82 -11.64 7.28 15.04
N SER A 83 -11.00 7.71 13.94
CA SER A 83 -11.22 7.13 12.61
C SER A 83 -10.04 6.27 12.19
N VAL A 84 -10.26 4.96 12.01
CA VAL A 84 -9.27 4.02 11.45
C VAL A 84 -8.97 4.41 9.99
N GLN A 85 -7.70 4.68 9.72
CA GLN A 85 -7.17 5.00 8.39
C GLN A 85 -6.50 3.77 7.75
N VAL A 86 -5.78 2.99 8.55
CA VAL A 86 -5.10 1.77 8.10
C VAL A 86 -5.19 0.72 9.20
N LEU A 87 -5.46 -0.51 8.79
CA LEU A 87 -5.37 -1.70 9.62
C LEU A 87 -4.28 -2.61 9.04
N ARG A 88 -3.27 -2.96 9.84
CA ARG A 88 -2.22 -3.91 9.47
C ARG A 88 -2.08 -4.96 10.56
N LEU A 89 -2.07 -6.23 10.17
CA LEU A 89 -1.87 -7.35 11.10
C LEU A 89 -0.58 -8.10 10.78
N THR A 90 0.06 -8.61 11.82
CA THR A 90 1.12 -9.61 11.75
C THR A 90 0.68 -10.86 12.51
N ALA A 91 1.51 -11.91 12.54
CA ALA A 91 1.27 -13.07 13.40
C ALA A 91 1.22 -12.73 14.90
N ASN A 92 1.73 -11.56 15.32
CA ASN A 92 1.98 -11.23 16.72
C ASN A 92 1.20 -10.00 17.21
N ALA A 93 0.83 -9.08 16.32
CA ALA A 93 0.27 -7.79 16.70
C ALA A 93 -0.72 -7.23 15.68
N VAL A 94 -1.49 -6.25 16.14
CA VAL A 94 -2.38 -5.42 15.34
C VAL A 94 -1.86 -4.00 15.37
N TYR A 95 -1.71 -3.39 14.20
CA TYR A 95 -1.32 -2.00 14.04
C TYR A 95 -2.49 -1.22 13.44
N ILE A 96 -2.80 -0.09 14.06
CA ILE A 96 -3.88 0.79 13.63
C ILE A 96 -3.31 2.18 13.46
N ILE A 97 -3.47 2.71 12.26
CA ILE A 97 -3.32 4.14 12.02
C ILE A 97 -4.69 4.77 12.17
N TYR A 98 -4.79 5.81 12.98
CA TYR A 98 -6.06 6.50 13.21
C TYR A 98 -5.89 8.02 13.29
N ASN A 99 -6.98 8.74 13.03
CA ASN A 99 -7.06 10.16 13.34
C ASN A 99 -7.65 10.36 14.72
N SER A 100 -7.03 11.24 15.52
CA SER A 100 -7.59 11.67 16.81
C SER A 100 -8.97 12.31 16.61
N SER A 101 -9.91 11.99 17.49
CA SER A 101 -11.24 12.58 17.57
C SER A 101 -11.11 14.04 18.01
N GLY A 102 -10.85 14.94 17.08
CA GLY A 102 -10.64 16.36 17.35
C GLY A 102 -10.71 17.19 16.07
N GLY A 103 -11.93 17.44 15.60
CA GLY A 103 -12.21 18.40 14.54
C GLY A 103 -12.01 19.83 15.04
N GLY A 104 -10.77 20.26 15.10
CA GLY A 104 -10.37 21.63 15.39
C GLY A 104 -9.08 21.92 14.63
N GLU A 105 -9.04 23.07 13.98
CA GLU A 105 -7.95 23.56 13.13
C GLU A 105 -6.56 23.28 13.77
N GLY A 106 -5.82 22.29 13.25
CA GLY A 106 -4.38 22.18 13.55
C GLY A 106 -3.73 20.81 13.48
N ASN A 107 -4.18 19.78 14.23
CA ASN A 107 -3.26 18.69 14.62
C ASN A 107 -3.81 17.24 14.50
N GLY A 108 -4.85 17.00 13.71
CA GLY A 108 -5.44 15.67 13.46
C GLY A 108 -4.57 14.72 12.61
N HIS A 109 -3.26 14.70 12.85
CA HIS A 109 -2.34 13.88 12.09
C HIS A 109 -2.46 12.40 12.49
N PRO A 110 -2.36 11.48 11.52
CA PRO A 110 -2.51 10.05 11.79
C PRO A 110 -1.47 9.54 12.80
N GLN A 111 -1.93 8.93 13.88
CA GLN A 111 -1.11 8.31 14.93
C GLN A 111 -1.05 6.79 14.73
N LEU A 112 0.00 6.14 15.25
CA LEU A 112 0.20 4.70 15.14
C LEU A 112 0.06 4.01 16.50
N PHE A 113 -0.96 3.18 16.63
CA PHE A 113 -1.14 2.29 17.78
C PHE A 113 -0.76 0.86 17.44
N ARG A 114 -0.17 0.17 18.41
CA ARG A 114 0.08 -1.26 18.40
C ARG A 114 -0.71 -1.92 19.52
N PHE A 115 -1.40 -3.00 19.21
CA PHE A 115 -2.05 -3.90 20.16
C PHE A 115 -1.39 -5.28 20.01
N ASP A 116 -1.51 -6.11 21.05
CA ASP A 116 -1.25 -7.54 20.85
C ASP A 116 -2.28 -8.16 19.90
N LYS A 117 -2.00 -9.38 19.42
CA LYS A 117 -2.90 -10.11 18.50
C LYS A 117 -4.32 -10.37 19.02
N ASN A 118 -4.56 -10.23 20.33
CA ASN A 118 -5.87 -10.37 20.94
C ASN A 118 -6.57 -9.01 21.14
N GLY A 119 -6.03 -7.94 20.53
CA GLY A 119 -6.58 -6.60 20.63
C GLY A 119 -6.41 -5.96 22.00
N LYS A 120 -5.49 -6.47 22.85
CA LYS A 120 -5.21 -5.93 24.18
C LYS A 120 -3.85 -5.23 24.22
N ASN A 121 -3.52 -4.66 25.38
CA ASN A 121 -2.25 -3.99 25.65
C ASN A 121 -1.86 -2.93 24.59
N PRO A 122 -2.72 -1.93 24.34
CA PRO A 122 -2.41 -0.88 23.38
C PRO A 122 -1.19 -0.07 23.80
N VAL A 123 -0.37 0.26 22.82
CA VAL A 123 0.84 1.08 22.93
C VAL A 123 0.83 2.10 21.80
N GLU A 124 1.06 3.37 22.13
CA GLU A 124 1.34 4.40 21.12
C GLU A 124 2.80 4.33 20.69
N ILE A 125 3.03 4.29 19.37
CA ILE A 125 4.39 4.22 18.83
C ILE A 125 4.87 5.63 18.52
N GLY A 126 5.82 6.12 19.32
CA GLY A 126 6.33 7.49 19.21
C GLY A 126 5.23 8.53 19.39
N SER A 127 5.40 9.71 18.78
CA SER A 127 4.39 10.77 18.79
C SER A 127 4.42 11.56 17.49
N VAL A 128 3.27 12.14 17.13
CA VAL A 128 3.17 13.04 15.99
C VAL A 128 3.57 14.46 16.39
N GLY A 129 4.46 15.07 15.63
CA GLY A 129 4.84 16.46 15.81
C GLY A 129 6.08 16.89 15.03
N ARG A 130 6.56 18.10 15.33
CA ARG A 130 7.70 18.75 14.66
C ARG A 130 8.95 18.79 15.53
N GLY A 131 8.90 18.29 16.76
CA GLY A 131 10.02 18.19 17.69
C GLY A 131 11.05 17.13 17.27
N PRO A 132 12.17 17.04 17.99
CA PRO A 132 13.11 15.93 17.83
C PRO A 132 12.43 14.59 18.12
N ARG A 133 12.70 13.55 17.32
CA ARG A 133 12.15 12.19 17.49
C ARG A 133 10.64 12.03 17.24
N GLU A 134 9.96 13.10 16.83
CA GLU A 134 8.56 13.07 16.41
C GLU A 134 8.45 12.91 14.89
N TYR A 135 7.46 12.13 14.44
CA TYR A 135 7.13 11.97 13.01
C TYR A 135 5.98 12.90 12.62
N LEU A 136 5.85 13.21 11.33
CA LEU A 136 4.76 14.08 10.84
C LEU A 136 3.45 13.32 10.62
N SER A 137 3.53 12.02 10.37
CA SER A 137 2.38 11.14 10.18
C SER A 137 2.77 9.68 10.36
N GLY A 138 1.94 8.91 11.05
CA GLY A 138 2.08 7.46 11.21
C GLY A 138 1.63 6.66 9.99
N ASN A 139 1.15 7.29 8.91
CA ASN A 139 0.61 6.64 7.71
C ASN A 139 1.54 5.63 7.05
N TYR A 140 2.83 5.74 7.33
CA TYR A 140 3.86 5.11 6.55
C TYR A 140 4.89 4.47 7.47
N PHE A 141 4.72 3.18 7.69
CA PHE A 141 5.58 2.42 8.57
C PHE A 141 5.82 1.00 8.06
N ALA A 142 6.97 0.46 8.46
CA ALA A 142 7.34 -0.93 8.27
C ALA A 142 7.65 -1.56 9.64
N VAL A 143 7.41 -2.87 9.75
CA VAL A 143 7.52 -3.59 11.02
C VAL A 143 8.46 -4.77 10.88
N ASP A 144 9.44 -4.84 11.77
CA ASP A 144 10.29 -6.00 12.04
C ASP A 144 10.05 -6.42 13.50
N GLU A 145 9.03 -7.25 13.72
CA GLU A 145 8.71 -7.70 15.08
C GLU A 145 9.81 -8.57 15.70
N PRO A 146 10.40 -9.56 14.99
CA PRO A 146 11.49 -10.35 15.55
C PRO A 146 12.70 -9.50 15.95
N GLY A 147 13.04 -8.47 15.19
CA GLY A 147 14.09 -7.51 15.53
C GLY A 147 13.67 -6.44 16.54
N ASN A 148 12.41 -6.41 16.97
CA ASN A 148 11.83 -5.39 17.83
C ASN A 148 12.03 -3.98 17.26
N ARG A 149 11.70 -3.77 15.97
CA ARG A 149 11.85 -2.49 15.27
C ARG A 149 10.60 -2.11 14.49
N ILE A 150 10.24 -0.84 14.57
CA ILE A 150 9.22 -0.19 13.75
C ILE A 150 9.89 1.01 13.08
N TYR A 151 9.84 1.05 11.76
CA TYR A 151 10.41 2.11 10.93
C TYR A 151 9.27 3.02 10.49
N ILE A 152 9.33 4.30 10.82
CA ILE A 152 8.28 5.27 10.48
C ILE A 152 8.89 6.37 9.61
N SER A 153 8.22 6.71 8.52
CA SER A 153 8.60 7.86 7.69
C SER A 153 8.57 9.14 8.53
N GLY A 154 9.72 9.78 8.64
CA GLY A 154 9.91 10.98 9.46
C GLY A 154 9.69 12.26 8.68
N LYS A 155 10.53 13.25 8.97
CA LYS A 155 10.63 14.49 8.19
C LYS A 155 11.41 14.22 6.89
N ILE A 156 11.68 15.28 6.12
CA ILE A 156 12.38 15.22 4.83
C ILE A 156 13.56 14.24 4.88
N ASN A 157 13.51 13.24 4.01
CA ASN A 157 14.55 12.24 3.80
C ASN A 157 15.00 11.52 5.09
N THR A 158 14.11 11.31 6.06
CA THR A 158 14.45 10.71 7.36
C THR A 158 13.52 9.55 7.68
N VAL A 159 14.06 8.47 8.25
CA VAL A 159 13.28 7.39 8.88
C VAL A 159 13.58 7.40 10.38
N LEU A 160 12.52 7.43 11.18
CA LEU A 160 12.61 7.22 12.62
C LEU A 160 12.42 5.75 12.94
N VAL A 161 13.17 5.24 13.91
CA VAL A 161 13.09 3.84 14.33
C VAL A 161 12.71 3.78 15.78
N PHE A 162 11.64 3.04 16.06
CA PHE A 162 11.11 2.78 17.39
C PHE A 162 11.18 1.29 17.70
N ASP A 163 11.07 0.92 18.97
CA ASP A 163 10.80 -0.45 19.37
C ASP A 163 9.29 -0.73 19.41
N THR A 164 8.91 -1.99 19.65
CA THR A 164 7.49 -2.41 19.72
C THR A 164 6.78 -1.95 21.00
N LEU A 165 7.51 -1.34 21.94
CA LEU A 165 6.98 -0.67 23.12
C LEU A 165 6.81 0.85 22.90
N GLY A 166 7.09 1.33 21.69
CA GLY A 166 6.91 2.73 21.30
C GLY A 166 8.09 3.64 21.63
N ASN A 167 9.20 3.11 22.14
CA ASN A 167 10.37 3.92 22.49
C ASN A 167 11.21 4.23 21.28
N TYR A 168 11.69 5.47 21.18
CA TYR A 168 12.63 5.86 20.15
C TYR A 168 13.97 5.12 20.31
N VAL A 169 14.46 4.54 19.21
CA VAL A 169 15.74 3.83 19.15
C VAL A 169 16.79 4.70 18.46
N ARG A 170 16.52 5.15 17.22
CA ARG A 170 17.45 5.95 16.40
C ARG A 170 16.73 6.53 15.18
N GLN A 171 17.48 7.24 14.34
CA GLN A 171 17.03 7.66 13.01
C GLN A 171 18.14 7.52 11.98
N PHE A 172 17.79 7.49 10.71
CA PHE A 172 18.73 7.58 9.60
C PHE A 172 18.14 8.38 8.44
N LYS A 173 18.99 8.74 7.48
CA LYS A 173 18.60 9.42 6.24
C LYS A 173 18.93 8.53 5.06
N PHE A 174 18.18 8.66 3.97
CA PHE A 174 18.53 7.95 2.75
C PHE A 174 19.76 8.60 2.14
N GLN A 175 20.62 7.75 1.58
CA GLN A 175 21.78 8.19 0.82
C GLN A 175 21.36 9.03 -0.40
N ASN A 176 20.26 8.67 -1.05
CA ASN A 176 19.67 9.47 -2.12
C ASN A 176 18.75 10.56 -1.54
N THR A 177 19.21 11.81 -1.57
CA THR A 177 18.47 12.96 -1.01
C THR A 177 17.23 13.35 -1.81
N ASP A 178 17.14 12.95 -3.07
CA ASP A 178 15.98 13.22 -3.93
C ASP A 178 14.86 12.17 -3.74
N GLN A 179 15.13 11.13 -2.96
CA GLN A 179 14.17 10.07 -2.70
C GLN A 179 13.02 10.60 -1.84
N ARG A 180 11.85 10.72 -2.46
CA ARG A 180 10.57 10.95 -1.78
C ARG A 180 9.80 9.64 -1.73
N PHE A 181 9.45 9.22 -0.54
CA PHE A 181 8.71 7.98 -0.33
C PHE A 181 7.56 8.25 0.63
N ALA A 182 6.43 7.67 0.26
CA ALA A 182 5.30 7.50 1.14
C ALA A 182 5.48 6.17 1.86
N GLN A 183 5.52 5.04 1.16
CA GLN A 183 5.45 3.73 1.80
C GLN A 183 6.82 3.12 2.14
N LEU A 184 6.83 2.23 3.14
CA LEU A 184 7.96 1.42 3.56
C LEU A 184 7.46 0.01 3.80
N GLU A 185 8.18 -0.99 3.32
CA GLU A 185 7.93 -2.38 3.68
C GLU A 185 9.19 -3.04 4.20
N TYR A 186 9.08 -3.75 5.34
CA TYR A 186 10.21 -4.48 5.90
C TYR A 186 10.39 -5.78 5.15
N LEU A 187 11.63 -6.03 4.74
CA LEU A 187 12.07 -7.27 4.15
C LEU A 187 13.03 -7.95 5.11
N ASP A 188 13.04 -9.28 5.08
CA ASP A 188 14.02 -10.04 5.83
C ASP A 188 15.45 -9.56 5.60
N LYS A 189 16.34 -9.85 6.56
CA LYS A 189 17.77 -9.49 6.55
C LYS A 189 18.02 -7.97 6.63
N ASN A 190 17.23 -7.25 7.43
CA ASN A 190 17.42 -5.82 7.70
C ASN A 190 17.42 -4.99 6.42
N LYS A 191 16.39 -5.14 5.59
CA LYS A 191 16.19 -4.38 4.36
C LYS A 191 14.81 -3.76 4.35
N LEU A 192 14.68 -2.62 3.68
CA LEU A 192 13.42 -1.94 3.48
C LEU A 192 13.17 -1.80 1.97
N PHE A 193 11.99 -2.20 1.53
CA PHE A 193 11.47 -1.86 0.22
C PHE A 193 10.81 -0.49 0.27
N VAL A 194 11.15 0.35 -0.69
CA VAL A 194 10.76 1.75 -0.73
C VAL A 194 10.26 2.10 -2.13
N PRO A 195 8.95 1.99 -2.40
CA PRO A 195 8.40 2.43 -3.67
C PRO A 195 8.52 3.95 -3.80
N ALA A 196 8.80 4.43 -5.02
CA ALA A 196 8.92 5.85 -5.28
C ALA A 196 7.53 6.51 -5.24
N GLN A 197 7.40 7.60 -4.49
CA GLN A 197 6.16 8.38 -4.49
C GLN A 197 6.23 9.44 -5.58
N LYS A 198 5.39 9.31 -6.59
CA LYS A 198 5.35 10.21 -7.74
C LYS A 198 3.93 10.45 -8.24
N ARG A 199 3.74 11.58 -8.92
CA ARG A 199 2.55 11.82 -9.76
C ARG A 199 2.91 11.44 -11.20
N GLY A 200 2.16 10.52 -11.79
CA GLY A 200 2.44 10.00 -13.13
C GLY A 200 3.77 9.24 -13.20
N ALA A 201 4.43 9.29 -14.36
CA ALA A 201 5.69 8.59 -14.58
C ALA A 201 6.95 9.44 -14.28
N GLY A 202 6.84 10.50 -13.49
CA GLY A 202 7.99 11.35 -13.15
C GLY A 202 9.03 10.67 -12.23
N GLY A 203 10.31 10.95 -12.46
CA GLY A 203 11.41 10.52 -11.58
C GLY A 203 12.16 9.25 -12.03
N PRO A 204 13.42 9.08 -11.56
CA PRO A 204 14.37 8.15 -12.15
C PRO A 204 14.15 6.67 -11.78
N TYR A 205 13.42 6.38 -10.69
CA TYR A 205 13.25 5.02 -10.18
C TYR A 205 11.76 4.70 -9.92
N LEU A 206 11.39 3.42 -10.07
CA LEU A 206 10.11 2.89 -9.61
C LEU A 206 10.13 2.56 -8.12
N TRP A 207 11.25 2.00 -7.65
CA TRP A 207 11.46 1.61 -6.28
C TRP A 207 12.95 1.50 -5.98
N SER A 208 13.27 1.52 -4.69
CA SER A 208 14.60 1.23 -4.15
C SER A 208 14.50 0.21 -3.02
N ILE A 209 15.54 -0.59 -2.85
CA ILE A 209 15.75 -1.44 -1.68
C ILE A 209 16.94 -0.86 -0.94
N ILE A 210 16.75 -0.58 0.33
CA ILE A 210 17.77 0.02 1.19
C ILE A 210 18.06 -0.89 2.39
N ASP A 211 19.22 -0.71 3.01
CA ASP A 211 19.45 -1.22 4.36
C ASP A 211 18.78 -0.35 5.43
N THR A 212 18.81 -0.81 6.67
CA THR A 212 18.22 -0.09 7.81
C THR A 212 19.05 1.12 8.27
N PHE A 213 20.08 1.50 7.52
CA PHE A 213 20.92 2.68 7.72
C PHE A 213 20.76 3.72 6.60
N GLY A 214 19.97 3.40 5.56
CA GLY A 214 19.65 4.29 4.46
C GLY A 214 20.55 4.15 3.23
N ASN A 215 21.42 3.14 3.19
CA ASN A 215 22.26 2.87 2.01
C ASN A 215 21.44 2.12 0.96
N THR A 216 21.57 2.52 -0.30
CA THR A 216 20.89 1.83 -1.42
C THR A 216 21.58 0.51 -1.72
N VAL A 217 20.80 -0.56 -1.72
CA VAL A 217 21.25 -1.93 -2.04
C VAL A 217 20.87 -2.31 -3.47
N SER A 218 19.66 -1.92 -3.90
CA SER A 218 19.17 -2.16 -5.26
C SER A 218 18.14 -1.09 -5.64
N SER A 219 17.93 -0.90 -6.94
CA SER A 219 16.90 0.01 -7.46
C SER A 219 16.42 -0.44 -8.83
N LYS A 220 15.18 -0.09 -9.17
CA LYS A 220 14.63 -0.29 -10.51
C LYS A 220 14.46 1.04 -11.21
N PRO A 221 15.22 1.31 -12.30
CA PRO A 221 15.02 2.50 -13.11
C PRO A 221 13.60 2.55 -13.67
N ASN A 222 13.06 3.76 -13.74
CA ASN A 222 11.81 4.04 -14.42
C ASN A 222 12.09 4.30 -15.90
N THR A 223 11.66 3.38 -16.77
CA THR A 223 11.87 3.46 -18.21
C THR A 223 10.69 4.10 -18.96
N THR A 224 9.60 4.42 -18.26
CA THR A 224 8.45 5.10 -18.85
C THR A 224 8.77 6.59 -19.06
N PRO A 225 8.55 7.16 -20.27
CA PRO A 225 8.70 8.58 -20.50
C PRO A 225 7.94 9.41 -19.45
N PRO A 226 8.55 10.46 -18.86
CA PRO A 226 7.88 11.27 -17.85
C PRO A 226 6.60 11.90 -18.38
N PHE A 227 5.53 11.79 -17.60
CA PHE A 227 4.28 12.52 -17.83
C PHE A 227 3.64 12.85 -16.48
N GLU A 228 2.85 13.92 -16.46
CA GLU A 228 2.00 14.26 -15.32
C GLU A 228 0.59 13.73 -15.51
N THR A 229 -0.09 13.45 -14.40
CA THR A 229 -1.48 13.02 -14.41
C THR A 229 -2.25 13.67 -13.27
N ARG A 230 -3.55 13.86 -13.49
CA ARG A 230 -4.49 14.30 -12.44
C ARG A 230 -4.99 13.13 -11.59
N LEU A 231 -4.62 11.90 -11.93
CA LEU A 231 -4.85 10.74 -11.09
C LEU A 231 -3.96 10.84 -9.84
N GLY A 232 -4.57 10.60 -8.67
CA GLY A 232 -3.78 10.34 -7.47
C GLY A 232 -2.92 9.08 -7.62
N PRO A 233 -1.93 8.85 -6.75
CA PRO A 233 -1.09 7.66 -6.82
C PRO A 233 -1.94 6.41 -6.55
N ARG A 234 -2.29 5.65 -7.59
CA ARG A 234 -3.06 4.38 -7.48
C ARG A 234 -2.18 3.13 -7.61
N SER A 235 -0.87 3.33 -7.53
CA SER A 235 0.13 2.27 -7.43
C SER A 235 0.07 1.60 -6.06
N GLY A 236 0.57 0.38 -5.95
CA GLY A 236 0.60 -0.29 -4.66
C GLY A 236 1.51 -1.50 -4.61
N THR A 237 1.56 -2.10 -3.42
CA THR A 237 2.42 -3.23 -3.08
C THR A 237 1.66 -4.24 -2.23
N PHE A 238 2.05 -5.50 -2.32
CA PHE A 238 1.62 -6.54 -1.38
C PHE A 238 2.73 -7.56 -1.17
N ILE A 239 2.71 -8.22 -0.01
CA ILE A 239 3.66 -9.27 0.34
C ILE A 239 2.92 -10.59 0.35
N PHE A 240 3.53 -11.60 -0.25
CA PHE A 240 3.09 -12.98 -0.14
C PHE A 240 4.31 -13.89 0.02
N GLN A 241 4.32 -14.65 1.11
CA GLN A 241 5.49 -15.42 1.55
C GLN A 241 6.72 -14.50 1.69
N ASP A 242 7.83 -14.81 1.03
CA ASP A 242 9.08 -14.06 1.05
C ASP A 242 9.24 -13.10 -0.15
N LYS A 243 8.14 -12.85 -0.89
CA LYS A 243 8.15 -12.04 -2.11
C LYS A 243 7.29 -10.80 -1.95
N ILE A 244 7.74 -9.73 -2.59
CA ILE A 244 6.98 -8.49 -2.73
C ILE A 244 6.46 -8.42 -4.15
N SER A 245 5.21 -8.02 -4.31
CA SER A 245 4.65 -7.63 -5.59
C SER A 245 4.36 -6.15 -5.61
N TYR A 246 4.52 -5.52 -6.77
CA TYR A 246 4.17 -4.12 -6.97
C TYR A 246 3.52 -3.92 -8.34
N TRP A 247 2.66 -2.90 -8.43
CA TRP A 247 2.13 -2.40 -9.68
C TRP A 247 2.20 -0.88 -9.69
N VAL A 248 2.35 -0.32 -10.89
CA VAL A 248 2.18 1.12 -11.12
C VAL A 248 0.93 1.34 -11.94
N ASP A 249 0.18 2.38 -11.62
CA ASP A 249 -1.16 2.64 -12.15
C ASP A 249 -1.22 2.75 -13.67
N TYR A 250 -0.19 3.29 -14.30
CA TYR A 250 -0.10 3.45 -15.76
C TYR A 250 0.47 2.25 -16.52
N ASN A 251 0.73 1.13 -15.84
CA ASN A 251 1.23 -0.10 -16.47
C ASN A 251 0.16 -1.20 -16.45
N ASP A 252 0.31 -2.23 -17.27
CA ASP A 252 -0.53 -3.43 -17.25
C ASP A 252 0.04 -4.55 -16.38
N THR A 253 1.32 -4.48 -16.01
CA THR A 253 2.00 -5.60 -15.39
C THR A 253 2.14 -5.43 -13.88
N ILE A 254 1.77 -6.47 -13.13
CA ILE A 254 2.16 -6.64 -11.73
C ILE A 254 3.46 -7.43 -11.70
N PHE A 255 4.50 -6.82 -11.14
CA PHE A 255 5.82 -7.41 -11.01
C PHE A 255 6.02 -7.99 -9.62
N GLN A 256 6.74 -9.10 -9.55
CA GLN A 256 7.15 -9.75 -8.31
C GLN A 256 8.67 -9.62 -8.16
N ILE A 257 9.11 -9.30 -6.95
CA ILE A 257 10.50 -9.18 -6.51
C ILE A 257 10.79 -10.36 -5.57
N ALA A 258 11.80 -11.15 -5.90
CA ALA A 258 12.28 -12.28 -5.11
C ALA A 258 13.26 -11.82 -4.00
N PRO A 259 13.58 -12.69 -3.02
CA PRO A 259 14.50 -12.34 -1.92
C PRO A 259 15.92 -11.94 -2.35
N ASP A 260 16.35 -12.32 -3.55
CA ASP A 260 17.63 -11.93 -4.15
C ASP A 260 17.54 -10.61 -4.94
N PHE A 261 16.39 -9.94 -4.89
CA PHE A 261 16.04 -8.70 -5.58
C PHE A 261 15.95 -8.81 -7.11
N SER A 262 16.02 -10.01 -7.65
CA SER A 262 15.56 -10.26 -9.01
C SER A 262 14.06 -10.02 -9.10
N TYR A 263 13.59 -9.56 -10.26
CA TYR A 263 12.18 -9.29 -10.48
C TYR A 263 11.70 -9.87 -11.81
N ARG A 264 10.41 -10.21 -11.86
CA ARG A 264 9.75 -10.76 -13.03
C ARG A 264 8.30 -10.29 -13.11
N ALA A 265 7.73 -10.30 -14.31
CA ALA A 265 6.28 -10.18 -14.47
C ALA A 265 5.58 -11.39 -13.81
N SER A 266 4.50 -11.13 -13.08
CA SER A 266 3.71 -12.17 -12.41
C SER A 266 2.26 -12.20 -12.89
N TYR A 267 1.66 -11.03 -13.11
CA TYR A 267 0.29 -10.90 -13.61
C TYR A 267 0.22 -9.79 -14.66
N ILE A 268 -0.69 -9.93 -15.62
CA ILE A 268 -0.93 -8.93 -16.67
C ILE A 268 -2.41 -8.53 -16.65
N ILE A 269 -2.69 -7.27 -16.35
CA ILE A 269 -3.99 -6.63 -16.54
C ILE A 269 -4.17 -6.39 -18.03
N THR A 270 -5.11 -7.10 -18.65
CA THR A 270 -5.21 -7.11 -20.12
C THR A 270 -5.38 -5.69 -20.69
N PRO A 271 -4.79 -5.37 -21.85
CA PRO A 271 -5.01 -4.07 -22.48
C PRO A 271 -6.46 -3.95 -23.02
N GLY A 272 -6.95 -2.72 -23.14
CA GLY A 272 -8.23 -2.42 -23.79
C GLY A 272 -8.95 -1.22 -23.19
N GLU A 273 -10.17 -0.96 -23.69
CA GLU A 273 -10.99 0.21 -23.37
C GLU A 273 -11.43 0.31 -21.89
N HIS A 274 -11.27 -0.78 -21.12
CA HIS A 274 -11.57 -0.78 -19.70
C HIS A 274 -10.49 -0.05 -18.86
N LYS A 275 -9.32 0.28 -19.43
CA LYS A 275 -8.26 1.02 -18.74
C LYS A 275 -8.36 2.51 -19.03
N VAL A 276 -8.02 3.32 -18.03
CA VAL A 276 -7.95 4.78 -18.18
C VAL A 276 -6.72 5.19 -18.99
N ILE A 277 -6.84 6.24 -19.79
CA ILE A 277 -5.69 6.93 -20.36
C ILE A 277 -5.12 7.83 -19.28
N HIS A 278 -3.86 7.60 -18.88
CA HIS A 278 -3.26 8.32 -17.74
C HIS A 278 -2.73 9.71 -18.11
N GLN A 279 -2.43 9.94 -19.39
CA GLN A 279 -1.88 11.19 -19.91
C GLN A 279 -3.00 12.18 -20.29
N ASP A 280 -2.71 13.47 -20.15
CA ASP A 280 -3.55 14.57 -20.64
C ASP A 280 -5.01 14.58 -20.16
N LEU A 281 -5.31 13.96 -19.01
CA LEU A 281 -6.67 13.95 -18.44
C LEU A 281 -7.14 15.39 -18.14
N PRO A 282 -8.20 15.90 -18.80
CA PRO A 282 -8.71 17.25 -18.57
C PRO A 282 -9.29 17.38 -17.16
N PHE A 283 -9.32 18.60 -16.63
CA PHE A 283 -9.96 18.86 -15.35
C PHE A 283 -11.44 19.03 -15.61
N SER A 284 -12.25 18.23 -14.91
CA SER A 284 -13.68 18.42 -14.84
C SER A 284 -14.16 18.05 -13.42
N PRO A 285 -15.16 18.74 -12.86
CA PRO A 285 -15.68 18.42 -11.53
C PRO A 285 -16.19 16.98 -11.40
N ASP A 286 -16.68 16.41 -12.51
CA ASP A 286 -17.20 15.05 -12.62
C ASP A 286 -16.14 14.00 -12.99
N LEU A 287 -14.85 14.38 -13.02
CA LEU A 287 -13.76 13.47 -13.33
C LEU A 287 -13.73 12.25 -12.38
N PRO A 288 -13.88 12.39 -11.04
CA PRO A 288 -13.91 11.24 -10.14
C PRO A 288 -14.98 10.22 -10.50
N GLU A 289 -16.19 10.66 -10.82
CA GLU A 289 -17.32 9.82 -11.23
C GLU A 289 -17.06 9.16 -12.58
N LYS A 290 -16.56 9.91 -13.57
CA LYS A 290 -16.14 9.35 -14.87
C LYS A 290 -15.06 8.29 -14.74
N LEU A 291 -14.15 8.43 -13.79
CA LEU A 291 -13.10 7.46 -13.53
C LEU A 291 -13.62 6.15 -12.92
N LEU A 292 -14.86 6.12 -12.39
CA LEU A 292 -15.47 4.88 -11.91
C LEU A 292 -15.87 3.92 -13.04
N GLU A 293 -16.03 4.43 -14.27
CA GLU A 293 -16.31 3.61 -15.45
C GLU A 293 -15.14 2.69 -15.82
N PHE A 294 -13.91 3.14 -15.56
CA PHE A 294 -12.70 2.38 -15.86
C PHE A 294 -12.33 1.43 -14.73
N TYR A 295 -11.68 0.33 -15.10
CA TYR A 295 -11.12 -0.60 -14.13
C TYR A 295 -9.98 0.06 -13.38
N SER A 296 -10.11 0.12 -12.06
CA SER A 296 -9.05 0.59 -11.19
C SER A 296 -8.96 -0.34 -9.98
N PRO A 297 -7.89 -1.15 -9.86
CA PRO A 297 -7.62 -1.85 -8.63
C PRO A 297 -7.24 -0.84 -7.54
N HIS A 298 -7.71 -1.08 -6.32
CA HIS A 298 -7.37 -0.29 -5.14
C HIS A 298 -6.32 -1.01 -4.29
N VAL A 299 -6.43 -2.34 -4.22
CA VAL A 299 -5.48 -3.20 -3.53
C VAL A 299 -5.49 -4.58 -4.16
N PHE A 300 -4.35 -5.25 -4.04
CA PHE A 300 -4.21 -6.68 -4.29
C PHE A 300 -3.71 -7.37 -3.03
N TRP A 301 -4.18 -8.59 -2.81
CA TRP A 301 -3.61 -9.53 -1.86
C TRP A 301 -3.40 -10.86 -2.57
N GLU A 302 -2.38 -11.60 -2.14
CA GLU A 302 -2.14 -12.93 -2.66
C GLU A 302 -2.12 -13.93 -1.51
N THR A 303 -2.70 -15.10 -1.82
CA THR A 303 -2.79 -16.27 -0.96
C THR A 303 -2.28 -17.48 -1.75
N ASN A 304 -2.17 -18.65 -1.13
CA ASN A 304 -1.76 -19.87 -1.82
C ASN A 304 -2.68 -20.19 -2.99
N LYS A 305 -3.99 -19.96 -2.83
CA LYS A 305 -5.02 -20.32 -3.83
C LYS A 305 -5.46 -19.16 -4.72
N TYR A 306 -5.55 -17.95 -4.16
CA TYR A 306 -6.17 -16.81 -4.83
C TYR A 306 -5.22 -15.63 -4.99
N LEU A 307 -5.32 -14.92 -6.12
CA LEU A 307 -5.08 -13.49 -6.18
C LEU A 307 -6.41 -12.78 -5.90
N ILE A 308 -6.43 -11.86 -4.94
CA ILE A 308 -7.62 -11.13 -4.51
C ILE A 308 -7.42 -9.66 -4.85
N SER A 309 -8.45 -9.00 -5.37
CA SER A 309 -8.42 -7.56 -5.60
C SER A 309 -9.70 -6.88 -5.17
N ARG A 310 -9.58 -5.71 -4.54
CA ARG A 310 -10.66 -4.73 -4.45
C ARG A 310 -10.48 -3.74 -5.60
N TYR A 311 -11.54 -3.43 -6.31
CA TYR A 311 -11.48 -2.54 -7.46
C TYR A 311 -12.80 -1.78 -7.66
N ASN A 312 -12.77 -0.79 -8.55
CA ASN A 312 -13.98 -0.27 -9.19
C ASN A 312 -13.96 -0.54 -10.71
N PHE A 313 -15.12 -0.71 -11.33
CA PHE A 313 -15.32 -0.82 -12.78
C PHE A 313 -16.78 -0.61 -13.15
N LYS A 314 -17.07 0.15 -14.23
CA LYS A 314 -18.44 0.45 -14.70
C LYS A 314 -19.36 0.98 -13.59
N GLY A 315 -18.85 1.91 -12.79
CA GLY A 315 -19.59 2.54 -11.70
C GLY A 315 -19.73 1.71 -10.42
N LYS A 316 -19.33 0.42 -10.44
CA LYS A 316 -19.47 -0.49 -9.29
C LYS A 316 -18.15 -0.71 -8.57
N PHE A 317 -18.24 -0.97 -7.27
CA PHE A 317 -17.12 -1.44 -6.45
C PHE A 317 -17.26 -2.94 -6.22
N ALA A 318 -16.14 -3.66 -6.18
CA ALA A 318 -16.18 -5.09 -6.00
C ALA A 318 -14.91 -5.67 -5.40
N TYR A 319 -15.05 -6.86 -4.82
CA TYR A 319 -13.97 -7.80 -4.56
C TYR A 319 -14.00 -8.91 -5.61
N VAL A 320 -12.84 -9.27 -6.16
CA VAL A 320 -12.67 -10.45 -7.00
C VAL A 320 -11.65 -11.39 -6.37
N PHE A 321 -11.99 -12.68 -6.37
CA PHE A 321 -11.09 -13.78 -6.02
C PHE A 321 -10.79 -14.54 -7.31
N ILE A 322 -9.53 -14.51 -7.75
CA ILE A 322 -9.05 -15.18 -8.96
C ILE A 322 -8.28 -16.42 -8.50
N ASP A 323 -8.81 -17.61 -8.80
CA ASP A 323 -8.13 -18.87 -8.48
C ASP A 323 -6.88 -19.02 -9.36
N LYS A 324 -5.70 -19.13 -8.75
CA LYS A 324 -4.42 -19.09 -9.47
C LYS A 324 -4.17 -20.33 -10.34
N ASN A 325 -4.90 -21.42 -10.13
CA ASN A 325 -4.72 -22.67 -10.87
C ASN A 325 -5.74 -22.82 -12.00
N THR A 326 -7.00 -22.49 -11.72
CA THR A 326 -8.11 -22.64 -12.68
C THR A 326 -8.42 -21.38 -13.46
N HIS A 327 -7.99 -20.22 -12.96
CA HIS A 327 -8.29 -18.88 -13.46
C HIS A 327 -9.76 -18.48 -13.36
N ASN A 328 -10.58 -19.31 -12.69
CA ASN A 328 -11.97 -18.97 -12.41
C ASN A 328 -12.04 -17.82 -11.41
N THR A 329 -13.07 -17.00 -11.54
CA THR A 329 -13.26 -15.82 -10.69
C THR A 329 -14.53 -15.92 -9.88
N SER A 330 -14.54 -15.36 -8.68
CA SER A 330 -15.75 -15.12 -7.90
C SER A 330 -15.78 -13.67 -7.46
N VAL A 331 -16.93 -13.02 -7.60
CA VAL A 331 -17.07 -11.57 -7.46
C VAL A 331 -18.16 -11.24 -6.45
N SER A 332 -17.88 -10.26 -5.60
CA SER A 332 -18.89 -9.61 -4.75
C SER A 332 -18.88 -8.13 -5.08
N SER A 333 -19.97 -7.64 -5.67
CA SER A 333 -20.15 -6.21 -6.00
C SER A 333 -20.98 -5.52 -4.93
N PHE A 334 -20.68 -4.25 -4.69
CA PHE A 334 -21.40 -3.40 -3.76
C PHE A 334 -21.39 -1.94 -4.24
N GLU A 335 -22.39 -1.20 -3.80
CA GLU A 335 -22.45 0.24 -4.03
C GLU A 335 -21.58 0.96 -3.01
N TRP A 336 -20.84 1.98 -3.46
CA TRP A 336 -20.12 2.84 -2.54
C TRP A 336 -21.05 3.93 -2.02
N GLU A 337 -21.23 3.96 -0.71
CA GLU A 337 -21.93 5.03 -0.03
C GLU A 337 -21.04 5.64 1.04
N ARG A 338 -21.02 6.97 1.10
CA ARG A 338 -20.25 7.68 2.12
C ARG A 338 -20.73 7.28 3.51
N GLY A 339 -19.83 6.74 4.32
CA GLY A 339 -20.13 6.33 5.70
C GLY A 339 -20.75 4.94 5.84
N LYS A 340 -20.94 4.18 4.74
CA LYS A 340 -21.26 2.75 4.81
C LYS A 340 -20.10 1.93 4.26
N ARG A 341 -19.80 0.82 4.92
CA ARG A 341 -18.80 -0.14 4.47
C ARG A 341 -19.49 -1.23 3.65
N GLY A 342 -19.40 -1.14 2.32
CA GLY A 342 -19.74 -2.26 1.45
C GLY A 342 -18.70 -3.38 1.57
N GLY A 343 -19.11 -4.62 1.31
CA GLY A 343 -18.27 -5.77 1.52
C GLY A 343 -18.79 -7.04 0.86
N ILE A 344 -18.23 -8.15 1.31
CA ILE A 344 -18.61 -9.50 0.89
C ILE A 344 -19.74 -9.98 1.81
N PRO A 345 -20.90 -10.40 1.27
CA PRO A 345 -22.03 -10.88 2.06
C PRO A 345 -21.64 -11.95 3.08
N ASN A 346 -22.02 -11.73 4.34
CA ASN A 346 -21.70 -12.62 5.45
C ASN A 346 -22.81 -13.65 5.71
N ASN A 347 -22.82 -14.71 4.90
CA ASN A 347 -23.65 -15.88 5.14
C ASN A 347 -23.05 -16.90 6.13
N PHE A 348 -21.92 -16.58 6.77
CA PHE A 348 -21.23 -17.48 7.70
C PHE A 348 -21.95 -17.51 9.03
N ASP A 349 -22.10 -16.36 9.69
CA ASP A 349 -22.82 -16.18 10.95
C ASP A 349 -23.98 -15.18 10.84
N GLY A 350 -24.21 -14.62 9.65
CA GLY A 350 -25.31 -13.71 9.38
C GLY A 350 -25.06 -12.29 9.90
N GLY A 351 -23.81 -11.97 10.27
CA GLY A 351 -23.38 -10.63 10.65
C GLY A 351 -23.29 -9.65 9.47
N MET A 352 -22.72 -8.48 9.72
CA MET A 352 -22.48 -7.46 8.68
C MET A 352 -21.56 -7.97 7.57
N ASP A 353 -21.65 -7.34 6.40
CA ASP A 353 -20.76 -7.60 5.26
C ASP A 353 -19.29 -7.49 5.64
N PHE A 354 -18.48 -8.44 5.15
CA PHE A 354 -17.06 -8.48 5.41
C PHE A 354 -16.29 -7.60 4.42
N SER A 355 -15.68 -6.53 4.91
CA SER A 355 -14.80 -5.66 4.11
C SER A 355 -13.33 -5.89 4.54
N PRO A 356 -12.57 -6.75 3.83
CA PRO A 356 -11.16 -6.99 4.15
C PRO A 356 -10.31 -5.74 3.90
N GLU A 357 -9.39 -5.47 4.82
CA GLU A 357 -8.42 -4.36 4.76
C GLU A 357 -6.98 -4.88 4.67
N THR A 358 -6.73 -6.12 5.09
CA THR A 358 -5.40 -6.72 5.09
C THR A 358 -5.43 -8.23 4.95
N CYS A 359 -4.33 -8.79 4.45
CA CYS A 359 -4.08 -10.22 4.30
C CYS A 359 -2.74 -10.56 4.95
N PHE A 360 -2.70 -11.62 5.77
CA PHE A 360 -1.48 -12.05 6.44
C PHE A 360 -1.48 -13.56 6.71
N THR A 361 -0.33 -14.10 7.09
CA THR A 361 -0.15 -15.50 7.47
C THR A 361 0.28 -15.61 8.93
N ASP A 362 -0.32 -16.55 9.66
CA ASP A 362 0.09 -16.94 11.02
C ASP A 362 0.17 -18.49 11.09
N ASN A 363 1.33 -19.02 11.46
CA ASN A 363 1.58 -20.46 11.60
C ASN A 363 1.12 -21.29 10.39
N GLY A 364 1.43 -20.81 9.18
CA GLY A 364 1.05 -21.47 7.91
C GLY A 364 -0.44 -21.44 7.58
N LYS A 365 -1.23 -20.63 8.28
CA LYS A 365 -2.65 -20.38 7.99
C LYS A 365 -2.79 -18.96 7.46
N GLU A 366 -3.64 -18.79 6.44
CA GLU A 366 -3.86 -17.52 5.78
C GLU A 366 -5.12 -16.86 6.32
N TYR A 367 -5.07 -15.54 6.48
CA TYR A 367 -6.13 -14.75 7.08
C TYR A 367 -6.39 -13.49 6.26
N LEU A 368 -7.67 -13.17 6.13
CA LEU A 368 -8.12 -11.82 5.79
C LEU A 368 -8.65 -11.17 7.06
N ALA A 369 -8.42 -9.87 7.23
CA ALA A 369 -8.94 -9.13 8.36
C ALA A 369 -9.55 -7.80 7.92
N GLY A 370 -10.65 -7.45 8.56
CA GLY A 370 -11.31 -6.15 8.47
C GLY A 370 -11.69 -5.67 9.88
N TYR A 371 -12.44 -4.59 9.95
CA TYR A 371 -12.97 -4.09 11.21
C TYR A 371 -14.42 -3.61 11.06
N ILE A 372 -15.13 -3.61 12.18
CA ILE A 372 -16.52 -3.19 12.33
C ILE A 372 -16.59 -2.17 13.45
N GLN A 373 -17.39 -1.11 13.27
CA GLN A 373 -17.65 -0.14 14.33
C GLN A 373 -18.69 -0.69 15.33
N PRO A 374 -18.51 -0.52 16.65
CA PRO A 374 -19.43 -1.09 17.63
C PRO A 374 -20.87 -0.59 17.50
N TYR A 375 -21.08 0.72 17.25
CA TYR A 375 -22.42 1.26 17.04
C TYR A 375 -23.12 0.61 15.82
N GLU A 376 -22.40 0.36 14.73
CA GLU A 376 -22.95 -0.28 13.52
C GLU A 376 -23.38 -1.71 13.82
N LEU A 377 -22.53 -2.47 14.51
CA LEU A 377 -22.84 -3.85 14.87
C LEU A 377 -24.06 -3.94 15.79
N LYS A 378 -24.16 -3.05 16.80
CA LYS A 378 -25.30 -3.02 17.72
C LYS A 378 -26.60 -2.72 16.98
N ILE A 379 -26.60 -1.71 16.09
CA ILE A 379 -27.77 -1.37 15.27
C ILE A 379 -28.16 -2.56 14.40
N TYR A 380 -27.18 -3.19 13.74
CA TYR A 380 -27.44 -4.32 12.86
C TYR A 380 -28.01 -5.53 13.61
N VAL A 381 -27.43 -5.93 14.73
CA VAL A 381 -27.90 -7.07 15.53
C VAL A 381 -29.32 -6.85 16.09
N ALA A 382 -29.69 -5.60 16.39
CA ALA A 382 -31.04 -5.27 16.85
C ALA A 382 -32.09 -5.28 15.71
N SER A 383 -31.66 -5.22 14.45
CA SER A 383 -32.53 -5.12 13.28
C SER A 383 -33.29 -6.42 12.97
N ASP A 384 -34.40 -6.29 12.24
CA ASP A 384 -35.14 -7.45 11.74
C ASP A 384 -34.35 -8.20 10.65
N GLU A 385 -33.50 -7.50 9.90
CA GLU A 385 -32.60 -8.10 8.91
C GLU A 385 -31.72 -9.17 9.56
N PHE A 386 -31.00 -8.83 10.64
CA PHE A 386 -30.19 -9.79 11.39
C PHE A 386 -31.04 -10.92 11.96
N LYS A 387 -32.21 -10.63 12.57
CA LYS A 387 -33.07 -11.67 13.17
C LYS A 387 -33.53 -12.70 12.14
N MET A 388 -33.84 -12.26 10.92
CA MET A 388 -34.34 -13.11 9.83
C MET A 388 -33.24 -13.90 9.10
N THR A 389 -31.95 -13.56 9.27
CA THR A 389 -30.88 -14.34 8.63
C THR A 389 -30.85 -15.80 9.10
N THR A 390 -30.66 -16.72 8.17
CA THR A 390 -30.40 -18.15 8.46
C THR A 390 -28.98 -18.49 7.98
N PRO A 391 -27.95 -18.19 8.79
CA PRO A 391 -26.58 -18.36 8.35
C PRO A 391 -26.14 -19.82 8.41
N LYS A 392 -25.01 -20.11 7.77
CA LYS A 392 -24.45 -21.46 7.70
C LYS A 392 -24.05 -22.01 9.06
N PHE A 393 -23.67 -21.15 10.00
CA PHE A 393 -23.24 -21.48 11.36
C PHE A 393 -24.11 -20.73 12.39
N PRO A 394 -25.30 -21.24 12.73
CA PRO A 394 -26.22 -20.59 13.67
C PRO A 394 -25.65 -20.39 15.09
N GLU A 395 -24.73 -21.24 15.52
CA GLU A 395 -24.00 -21.09 16.77
C GLU A 395 -23.10 -19.86 16.76
N LYS A 396 -22.47 -19.55 15.62
CA LYS A 396 -21.64 -18.34 15.44
C LYS A 396 -22.49 -17.08 15.46
N LYS A 397 -23.71 -17.13 14.91
CA LYS A 397 -24.70 -16.04 15.02
C LYS A 397 -24.98 -15.69 16.47
N LYS A 398 -25.20 -16.70 17.31
CA LYS A 398 -25.44 -16.52 18.77
C LYS A 398 -24.20 -15.97 19.48
N GLU A 399 -23.00 -16.37 19.08
CA GLU A 399 -21.75 -15.80 19.61
C GLU A 399 -21.63 -14.30 19.26
N LEU A 400 -21.92 -13.93 18.01
CA LEU A 400 -21.92 -12.54 17.55
C LEU A 400 -22.96 -11.69 18.29
N GLU A 401 -24.17 -12.19 18.46
CA GLU A 401 -25.25 -11.51 19.20
C GLU A 401 -24.85 -11.28 20.67
N ARG A 402 -24.29 -12.31 21.34
CA ARG A 402 -23.77 -12.15 22.70
C ARG A 402 -22.67 -11.10 22.77
N LEU A 403 -21.75 -11.09 21.81
CA LEU A 403 -20.71 -10.08 21.74
C LEU A 403 -21.31 -8.67 21.61
N ALA A 404 -22.21 -8.46 20.65
CA ALA A 404 -22.84 -7.15 20.44
C ALA A 404 -23.55 -6.60 21.68
N ASN A 405 -24.16 -7.48 22.48
CA ASN A 405 -24.81 -7.13 23.74
C ASN A 405 -23.83 -6.72 24.85
N THR A 406 -22.53 -7.05 24.74
CA THR A 406 -21.51 -6.65 25.72
C THR A 406 -20.81 -5.34 25.40
N LEU A 407 -20.99 -4.80 24.19
CA LEU A 407 -20.27 -3.61 23.71
C LEU A 407 -20.97 -2.32 24.10
N ASP A 408 -20.20 -1.25 24.33
CA ASP A 408 -20.68 0.13 24.26
C ASP A 408 -20.65 0.64 22.81
N GLU A 409 -21.51 1.60 22.47
CA GLU A 409 -21.52 2.20 21.13
C GLU A 409 -20.26 3.02 20.82
N ASN A 410 -19.60 3.54 21.86
CA ASN A 410 -18.36 4.33 21.80
C ASN A 410 -17.10 3.49 22.04
N ASP A 411 -17.24 2.16 22.11
CA ASP A 411 -16.08 1.28 22.16
C ASP A 411 -15.21 1.44 20.91
N ASN A 412 -13.95 1.06 21.03
CA ASN A 412 -13.04 0.95 19.90
C ASN A 412 -13.53 -0.11 18.89
N PRO A 413 -13.09 -0.02 17.63
CA PRO A 413 -13.44 -0.98 16.58
C PRO A 413 -13.23 -2.45 16.98
N ILE A 414 -14.04 -3.32 16.40
CA ILE A 414 -13.94 -4.77 16.54
C ILE A 414 -13.23 -5.30 15.31
N LEU A 415 -12.16 -6.06 15.48
CA LEU A 415 -11.54 -6.76 14.35
C LEU A 415 -12.39 -7.96 13.97
N MET A 416 -12.63 -8.13 12.67
CA MET A 416 -13.17 -9.37 12.11
C MET A 416 -12.04 -10.10 11.41
N LEU A 417 -11.59 -11.20 12.01
CA LEU A 417 -10.57 -12.09 11.46
C LEU A 417 -11.23 -13.27 10.77
N VAL A 418 -10.88 -13.47 9.51
CA VAL A 418 -11.39 -14.56 8.67
C VAL A 418 -10.23 -15.46 8.30
N LYS A 419 -10.23 -16.68 8.84
CA LYS A 419 -9.27 -17.71 8.46
C LYS A 419 -9.70 -18.34 7.14
N LEU A 420 -8.81 -18.42 6.17
CA LEU A 420 -9.10 -19.03 4.87
C LEU A 420 -9.15 -20.56 4.96
N LYS A 421 -9.97 -21.17 4.10
CA LYS A 421 -9.93 -22.61 3.82
C LYS A 421 -8.60 -22.98 3.16
N LYS A 422 -8.16 -24.21 3.41
CA LYS A 422 -7.00 -24.79 2.72
C LYS A 422 -7.29 -25.08 1.26
#